data_AF-A0A7C4LDM8-F1
#
_entry.id   AF-A0A7C4LDM8-F1
#
_cell.length_a   1.000
_cell.length_b   1.000
_cell.length_c   1.000
_cell.angle_alpha   90.00
_cell.angle_beta   90.00
_cell.angle_gamma   90.00
#
_symmetry.space_group_name_H-M   'P 1'
#
loop_
_entity.id
_entity.type
_entity.pdbx_description
1 polymer ?
#
loop_
_entity_poly.entity_id
_entity_poly.type
_entity_poly.pdbx_seq_one_letter_code
_entity_poly.pdbx_strand_id
1 'polypeptide(L)'
;MAKPRPSLDNLYPDQLVARCTRAQAEQLVNYDHHRVRVNGRLAVMLTFHWLPLEAAPEPLLLKVIFAHAEQHPPAPGEVQAIVDALSFLGLPT
;
A
#
# COMPACT_ATOMS: atom_id res chain seq x y z
N MET A 1 -4.51 -25.26 17.22
CA MET A 1 -4.23 -25.01 15.78
C MET A 1 -4.70 -23.62 15.42
N ALA A 2 -3.80 -22.70 15.10
CA ALA A 2 -4.20 -21.38 14.57
C ALA A 2 -4.71 -21.59 13.14
N LYS A 3 -5.91 -21.08 12.83
CA LYS A 3 -6.38 -21.05 11.43
C LYS A 3 -5.40 -20.19 10.62
N PRO A 4 -4.97 -20.62 9.42
CA PRO A 4 -4.16 -19.76 8.57
C PRO A 4 -4.92 -18.46 8.34
N ARG A 5 -4.28 -17.32 8.64
CA ARG A 5 -4.88 -16.03 8.30
C ARG A 5 -5.04 -16.00 6.78
N PRO A 6 -6.23 -15.66 6.26
CA PRO A 6 -6.39 -15.47 4.82
C PRO A 6 -5.36 -14.45 4.33
N SER A 7 -4.79 -14.69 3.15
CA SER A 7 -3.92 -13.71 2.50
C SER A 7 -4.69 -12.40 2.32
N LEU A 8 -4.00 -11.26 2.40
CA LEU A 8 -4.59 -9.95 2.09
C LEU A 8 -5.33 -9.96 0.75
N ASP A 9 -4.79 -10.69 -0.23
CA ASP A 9 -5.35 -10.80 -1.57
C ASP A 9 -6.71 -11.50 -1.58
N ASN A 10 -6.99 -12.37 -0.60
CA ASN A 10 -8.29 -13.01 -0.42
C ASN A 10 -9.26 -12.17 0.43
N LEU A 11 -8.74 -11.27 1.27
CA LEU A 11 -9.54 -10.41 2.15
C LEU A 11 -10.09 -9.19 1.41
N TYR A 12 -9.35 -8.66 0.44
CA TYR A 12 -9.69 -7.43 -0.26
C TYR A 12 -9.63 -7.65 -1.78
N PRO A 13 -10.74 -8.05 -2.41
CA PRO A 13 -10.77 -8.27 -3.86
C PRO A 13 -10.60 -6.97 -4.68
N ASP A 14 -10.92 -5.82 -4.08
CA ASP A 14 -10.72 -4.50 -4.67
C ASP A 14 -9.46 -3.86 -4.05
N GLN A 15 -8.30 -4.24 -4.62
CA GLN A 15 -6.99 -3.75 -4.24
C GLN A 15 -6.14 -3.48 -5.49
N LEU A 16 -5.16 -2.59 -5.37
CA LEU A 16 -4.11 -2.39 -6.37
C LEU A 16 -2.74 -2.60 -5.74
N VAL A 17 -1.79 -2.93 -6.60
CA VAL A 17 -0.40 -3.16 -6.21
C VAL A 17 0.53 -2.33 -7.08
N ALA A 18 1.49 -1.66 -6.48
CA ALA A 18 2.56 -0.96 -7.19
C ALA A 18 3.93 -1.48 -6.75
N ARG A 19 4.91 -1.44 -7.66
CA ARG A 19 6.31 -1.70 -7.30
C ARG A 19 6.94 -0.44 -6.73
N CYS A 20 7.68 -0.59 -5.65
CA CYS A 20 8.44 0.47 -5.02
C CYS A 20 9.93 0.15 -5.06
N THR A 21 10.76 1.19 -5.19
CA THR A 21 12.17 1.11 -4.83
C THR A 21 12.31 1.08 -3.30
N ARG A 22 13.48 0.68 -2.81
CA ARG A 22 13.78 0.74 -1.37
C ARG A 22 13.64 2.15 -0.79
N ALA A 23 14.17 3.15 -1.49
CA ALA A 23 14.08 4.55 -1.08
C ALA A 23 12.62 5.06 -1.00
N GLN A 24 11.74 4.59 -1.88
CA GLN A 24 10.31 4.88 -1.77
C GLN A 24 9.71 4.17 -0.57
N ALA A 25 10.00 2.88 -0.36
CA ALA A 25 9.48 2.12 0.76
C ALA A 25 9.89 2.71 2.12
N GLU A 26 11.12 3.21 2.26
CA GLU A 26 11.60 3.90 3.47
C GLU A 26 10.77 5.15 3.80
N GLN A 27 10.33 5.88 2.78
CA GLN A 27 9.47 7.04 2.95
C GLN A 27 8.01 6.67 3.25
N LEU A 28 7.55 5.52 2.78
CA LEU A 28 6.16 5.07 2.91
C LEU A 28 5.90 4.24 4.17
N VAL A 29 6.89 3.51 4.69
CA VAL A 29 6.70 2.46 5.72
C VAL A 29 6.08 3.00 7.02
N ASN A 30 6.39 4.24 7.40
CA ASN A 30 5.86 4.88 8.61
C ASN A 30 4.40 5.33 8.49
N TYR A 31 3.82 5.23 7.28
CA TYR A 31 2.45 5.65 6.98
C TYR A 31 1.55 4.46 6.65
N ASP A 32 1.86 3.28 7.21
CA ASP A 32 0.96 2.14 7.20
C ASP A 32 -0.45 2.57 7.65
N HIS A 33 -1.49 2.04 7.01
CA HIS A 33 -2.88 2.37 7.25
C HIS A 33 -3.27 3.85 7.07
N HIS A 34 -2.48 4.66 6.36
CA HIS A 34 -2.90 6.02 6.00
C HIS A 34 -3.66 6.05 4.66
N ARG A 35 -4.58 7.02 4.54
CA ARG A 35 -5.37 7.23 3.34
C ARG A 35 -4.57 7.97 2.29
N VAL A 36 -4.64 7.45 1.07
CA VAL A 36 -4.09 8.04 -0.15
C VAL A 36 -5.16 8.00 -1.24
N ARG A 37 -4.93 8.69 -2.35
CA ARG A 37 -5.75 8.56 -3.57
C ARG A 37 -4.96 7.82 -4.63
N VAL A 38 -5.64 6.93 -5.35
CA VAL A 38 -5.11 6.25 -6.53
C VAL A 38 -6.16 6.35 -7.63
N ASN A 39 -5.80 7.01 -8.74
CA ASN A 39 -6.72 7.31 -9.84
C ASN A 39 -8.03 7.96 -9.36
N GLY A 40 -7.91 8.97 -8.49
CA GLY A 40 -9.04 9.69 -7.89
C GLY A 40 -9.82 8.93 -6.80
N ARG A 41 -9.63 7.62 -6.65
CA ARG A 41 -10.31 6.79 -5.64
C ARG A 41 -9.55 6.81 -4.32
N LEU A 42 -10.27 6.92 -3.20
CA LEU A 42 -9.69 6.90 -1.86
C LEU A 42 -9.33 5.46 -1.47
N ALA A 43 -8.09 5.25 -1.04
CA ALA A 43 -7.55 3.95 -0.67
C ALA A 43 -6.75 4.03 0.63
N VAL A 44 -6.53 2.89 1.27
CA VAL A 44 -5.64 2.71 2.43
C VAL A 44 -4.35 2.09 1.95
N MET A 45 -3.23 2.71 2.33
CA MET A 45 -1.91 2.17 2.07
C MET A 45 -1.55 1.10 3.10
N LEU A 46 -1.06 -0.06 2.66
CA LEU A 46 -0.57 -1.13 3.51
C LEU A 46 0.93 -1.34 3.24
N THR A 47 1.72 -1.23 4.30
CA THR A 47 3.19 -1.34 4.29
C THR A 47 3.71 -2.32 5.35
N PHE A 48 2.85 -2.78 6.28
CA PHE A 48 3.24 -3.69 7.37
C PHE A 48 3.95 -4.98 6.91
N HIS A 49 3.65 -5.47 5.70
CA HIS A 49 4.28 -6.67 5.14
C HIS A 49 5.74 -6.46 4.73
N TRP A 50 6.22 -5.22 4.77
CA TRP A 50 7.64 -4.92 4.64
C TRP A 50 8.38 -5.03 5.97
N LEU A 51 7.74 -5.08 7.14
CA LEU A 51 8.46 -4.96 8.41
C LEU A 51 9.13 -6.27 8.87
N PRO A 52 10.42 -6.24 9.30
CA PRO A 52 11.34 -5.10 9.26
C PRO A 52 11.83 -4.83 7.84
N LEU A 53 11.83 -3.53 7.44
CA LEU A 53 12.05 -3.14 6.06
C LEU A 53 13.39 -3.67 5.54
N GLU A 54 14.43 -3.65 6.36
CA GLU A 54 15.80 -4.08 6.03
C GLU A 54 15.88 -5.54 5.60
N ALA A 55 14.96 -6.39 6.07
CA ALA A 55 14.89 -7.81 5.73
C ALA A 55 13.81 -8.12 4.67
N ALA A 56 13.06 -7.12 4.21
CA ALA A 56 11.98 -7.32 3.25
C ALA A 56 12.53 -7.78 1.89
N PRO A 57 12.08 -8.94 1.36
CA PRO A 57 12.53 -9.41 0.06
C PRO A 57 12.03 -8.51 -1.07
N GLU A 58 12.83 -8.39 -2.12
CA GLU A 58 12.43 -7.69 -3.34
C GLU A 58 11.62 -8.61 -4.28
N PRO A 59 10.68 -8.06 -5.08
CA PRO A 59 10.32 -6.64 -5.17
C PRO A 59 9.48 -6.15 -3.98
N LEU A 60 9.71 -4.90 -3.56
CA LEU A 60 8.83 -4.23 -2.58
C LEU A 60 7.54 -3.84 -3.26
N LEU A 61 6.45 -4.49 -2.87
CA LEU A 61 5.13 -4.25 -3.43
C LEU A 61 4.33 -3.41 -2.45
N LEU A 62 3.94 -2.19 -2.84
CA LEU A 62 2.96 -1.42 -2.10
C LEU A 62 1.58 -1.96 -2.41
N LYS A 63 0.81 -2.28 -1.38
CA LYS A 63 -0.60 -2.66 -1.53
C LYS A 63 -1.46 -1.49 -1.11
N VAL A 64 -2.49 -1.22 -1.91
CA VAL A 64 -3.56 -0.29 -1.53
C VAL A 64 -4.90 -1.00 -1.61
N ILE A 65 -5.75 -0.80 -0.62
CA ILE A 65 -7.09 -1.38 -0.57
C ILE A 65 -8.12 -0.25 -0.55
N PHE A 66 -9.26 -0.42 -1.22
CA PHE A 66 -10.31 0.61 -1.24
C PHE A 66 -11.35 0.44 -0.12
N ALA A 67 -11.35 -0.73 0.53
CA ALA A 67 -12.27 -1.03 1.61
C ALA A 67 -11.99 -0.16 2.85
N HIS A 68 -13.06 0.38 3.45
CA HIS A 68 -13.02 1.13 4.70
C HIS A 68 -12.06 2.33 4.72
N ALA A 69 -11.67 2.85 3.55
CA ALA A 69 -10.64 3.86 3.48
C ALA A 69 -10.95 5.10 4.32
N GLU A 70 -12.21 5.53 4.38
CA GLU A 70 -12.63 6.71 5.16
C GLU A 70 -12.33 6.63 6.66
N GLN A 71 -12.12 5.43 7.23
CA GLN A 71 -11.89 5.21 8.66
C GLN A 71 -10.45 5.50 9.11
N HIS A 72 -9.55 5.75 8.18
CA HIS A 72 -8.12 5.91 8.41
C HIS A 72 -7.68 7.38 8.43
N PRO A 73 -6.52 7.75 9.03
CA PRO A 73 -5.98 9.10 8.94
C PRO A 73 -5.48 9.41 7.52
N PRO A 74 -5.54 10.66 7.01
CA PRO A 74 -4.95 11.01 5.72
C PRO A 74 -3.42 10.99 5.79
N ALA A 75 -2.77 10.51 4.73
CA ALA A 75 -1.33 10.65 4.60
C ALA A 75 -0.93 12.12 4.33
N PRO A 76 0.28 12.55 4.72
CA PRO A 76 0.84 13.83 4.32
C PRO A 76 0.93 13.98 2.79
N GLY A 77 0.94 15.23 2.30
CA GLY A 77 0.98 15.51 0.86
C GLY A 77 2.22 14.94 0.14
N GLU A 78 3.36 14.86 0.83
CA GLU A 78 4.58 14.23 0.30
C GLU A 78 4.42 12.72 0.05
N VAL A 79 3.68 12.03 0.93
CA VAL A 79 3.36 10.60 0.77
C VAL A 79 2.42 10.41 -0.42
N GLN A 80 1.42 11.29 -0.56
CA GLN A 80 0.53 11.28 -1.72
C GLN A 80 1.31 11.49 -3.03
N ALA A 81 2.27 12.42 -3.07
CA ALA A 81 3.09 12.67 -4.25
C ALA A 81 3.95 11.45 -4.64
N ILE A 82 4.47 10.71 -3.67
CA ILE A 82 5.17 9.44 -3.93
C ILE A 82 4.21 8.43 -4.55
N VAL A 83 3.02 8.27 -3.96
CA VAL A 83 1.99 7.33 -4.45
C VAL A 83 1.51 7.69 -5.86
N ASP A 84 1.32 8.98 -6.17
CA ASP A 84 0.92 9.45 -7.49
C ASP A 84 1.96 9.16 -8.57
N ALA A 85 3.25 9.08 -8.20
CA ALA A 85 4.33 8.72 -9.11
C ALA A 85 4.50 7.20 -9.32
N LEU A 86 3.75 6.35 -8.58
CA LEU A 86 3.84 4.91 -8.72
C LEU A 86 3.00 4.38 -9.88
N SER A 87 3.54 3.39 -10.60
CA SER A 87 2.78 2.62 -11.59
C SER A 87 2.07 1.45 -10.90
N PHE A 88 0.75 1.55 -10.77
CA PHE A 88 -0.09 0.48 -10.24
C PHE A 88 -0.41 -0.55 -11.33
N LEU A 89 -0.19 -1.83 -11.01
CA LEU A 89 -0.50 -2.95 -11.88
C LEU A 89 -2.02 -3.03 -12.09
N GLY A 90 -2.46 -3.20 -13.34
CA GLY A 90 -3.88 -3.32 -13.70
C GLY A 90 -4.60 -2.00 -13.96
N LEU A 91 -3.92 -0.85 -13.83
CA LEU A 91 -4.41 0.41 -14.38
C LEU A 91 -3.76 0.69 -15.74
N PRO A 92 -4.50 1.27 -16.72
CA PRO A 92 -3.88 1.77 -17.94
C PRO A 92 -2.87 2.86 -17.58
N THR A 93 -1.64 2.72 -18.07
CA THR A 93 -0.56 3.72 -17.96
C THR A 93 -0.84 4.95 -18.81
#